data_AF-A0A149VW25-F1
#
_entry.id   AF-A0A149VW25-F1
#
_cell.length_a   1.000
_cell.length_b   1.000
_cell.length_c   1.000
_cell.angle_alpha   90.00
_cell.angle_beta   90.00
_cell.angle_gamma   90.00
#
_symmetry.space_group_name_H-M   'P 1'
#
loop_
_entity.id
_entity.type
_entity.pdbx_description
1 polymer ?
#
loop_
_entity_poly.entity_id
_entity_poly.type
_entity_poly.pdbx_seq_one_letter_code
_entity_poly.pdbx_strand_id
1 'polypeptide(L)' 'MTITNHERVGHVSADNRQTQAKFACVECGYENNADRVGAINILERGHRLLACGESAQSGRSVKQEPTEVTQPISARIPSL' A
#
# COMPACT_ATOMS: atom_id res chain seq x y z
N MET A 1 0.55 -1.37 -3.81
CA MET A 1 -0.71 -0.84 -3.21
C MET A 1 -1.22 -1.79 -2.11
N THR A 2 -0.35 -2.26 -1.21
CA THR A 2 -0.61 -3.40 -0.31
C THR A 2 -0.63 -3.05 1.18
N ILE A 3 -0.51 -1.77 1.51
CA ILE A 3 -0.28 -1.33 2.89
C ILE A 3 -1.59 -0.77 3.43
N THR A 4 -2.44 -1.69 3.88
CA THR A 4 -3.72 -1.39 4.54
C THR A 4 -3.80 -2.03 5.92
N ASN A 5 -2.74 -2.71 6.37
CA ASN A 5 -2.70 -3.47 7.63
C ASN A 5 -1.62 -2.95 8.59
N HIS A 6 -1.89 -3.03 9.89
CA HIS A 6 -0.93 -2.84 10.97
C HIS A 6 -0.72 -4.14 11.74
N GLU A 7 0.51 -4.68 11.71
CA GLU A 7 0.96 -5.96 12.31
C GLU A 7 0.34 -6.28 13.67
N ARG A 8 0.32 -5.31 14.60
CA ARG A 8 -0.12 -5.55 15.98
C ARG A 8 -1.62 -5.88 16.08
N VAL A 9 -2.43 -5.30 15.21
CA VAL A 9 -3.91 -5.34 15.31
C VAL A 9 -4.51 -6.18 14.20
N GLY A 10 -3.82 -6.32 13.07
CA GLY A 10 -4.36 -7.01 11.90
C GLY A 10 -5.53 -6.28 11.24
N HIS A 11 -5.82 -5.04 11.63
CA HIS A 11 -6.88 -4.24 11.03
C HIS A 11 -6.61 -3.93 9.57
N VAL A 12 -7.54 -4.23 8.67
CA VAL A 12 -7.44 -3.88 7.25
C VAL A 12 -8.48 -2.83 6.91
N SER A 13 -8.03 -1.64 6.52
CA SER A 13 -8.91 -0.58 5.99
C SER A 13 -8.19 0.22 4.90
N ALA A 14 -8.94 0.69 3.91
CA ALA A 14 -8.43 1.62 2.90
C ALA A 14 -8.01 2.96 3.51
N ASP A 15 -8.68 3.36 4.59
CA ASP A 15 -8.39 4.61 5.31
C ASP A 15 -7.05 4.57 6.05
N ASN A 16 -6.48 3.38 6.25
CA ASN A 16 -5.19 3.25 6.91
C ASN A 16 -4.03 3.88 6.11
N ARG A 17 -4.23 4.12 4.80
CA ARG A 17 -3.23 4.76 3.93
C ARG A 17 -3.88 5.74 2.96
N GLN A 18 -4.09 6.96 3.44
CA GLN A 18 -4.68 8.03 2.64
C GLN A 18 -3.70 8.67 1.64
N THR A 19 -2.38 8.61 1.90
CA THR A 19 -1.36 9.16 1.00
C THR A 19 -0.25 8.17 0.76
N GLN A 20 0.58 8.41 -0.26
CA GLN A 20 1.70 7.53 -0.59
C GLN A 20 2.69 7.36 0.58
N ALA A 21 2.94 8.44 1.34
CA ALA A 21 3.95 8.48 2.38
C ALA A 21 3.42 8.28 3.81
N LYS A 22 2.11 8.46 4.06
CA LYS A 22 1.54 8.39 5.41
C LYS A 22 0.67 7.16 5.62
N PHE A 23 0.84 6.52 6.77
CA PHE A 23 0.00 5.45 7.27
C PHE A 23 -0.51 5.82 8.66
N ALA A 24 -1.81 5.60 8.91
CA ALA A 24 -2.45 5.81 10.20
C ALA A 24 -3.52 4.74 10.43
N CYS A 25 -3.32 3.84 11.40
CA CYS A 25 -4.29 2.79 11.67
C CYS A 25 -5.53 3.37 12.36
N VAL A 26 -6.70 3.27 11.72
CA VAL A 26 -7.96 3.80 12.27
C VAL A 26 -8.45 3.08 13.52
N GLU A 27 -7.98 1.85 13.76
CA GLU A 27 -8.40 1.06 14.94
C GLU A 27 -7.57 1.39 16.19
N CYS A 28 -6.25 1.60 16.06
CA CYS A 28 -5.37 1.80 17.22
C CYS A 28 -4.60 3.12 17.23
N GLY A 29 -4.77 3.97 16.23
CA GLY A 29 -4.11 5.28 16.14
C GLY A 29 -2.61 5.22 15.85
N TYR A 30 -2.07 4.06 15.42
CA TYR A 30 -0.66 3.95 15.09
C TYR A 30 -0.32 4.72 13.80
N GLU A 31 0.65 5.63 13.87
CA GLU A 31 1.09 6.43 12.73
C GLU A 31 2.55 6.14 12.36
N ASN A 32 2.82 6.04 11.07
CA ASN A 32 4.19 5.98 10.54
C ASN A 32 4.23 6.33 9.05
N ASN A 33 5.43 6.33 8.47
CA ASN A 33 5.59 6.34 7.03
C ASN A 33 5.07 5.03 6.43
N ALA A 34 4.28 5.13 5.38
CA ALA A 34 3.70 3.97 4.71
C ALA A 34 4.79 3.00 4.21
N ASP A 35 5.91 3.47 3.66
CA ASP A 35 6.98 2.61 3.15
C ASP A 35 7.56 1.69 4.25
N ARG A 36 7.70 2.22 5.48
CA ARG A 36 8.14 1.44 6.65
C ARG A 36 7.14 0.35 7.01
N VAL A 37 5.85 0.68 7.04
CA VAL A 37 4.77 -0.30 7.30
C VAL A 37 4.69 -1.32 6.16
N GLY A 38 4.98 -0.92 4.93
CA GLY A 38 5.05 -1.81 3.78
C GLY A 38 6.17 -2.83 3.86
N ALA A 39 7.36 -2.41 4.29
CA ALA A 39 8.48 -3.32 4.50
C ALA A 39 8.13 -4.40 5.54
N ILE A 40 7.48 -4.01 6.64
CA ILE A 40 6.99 -4.93 7.68
C ILE A 40 5.97 -5.91 7.08
N ASN A 41 4.94 -5.41 6.40
CA ASN A 41 3.90 -6.26 5.81
C ASN A 41 4.46 -7.27 4.79
N ILE A 42 5.49 -6.89 4.02
CA ILE A 42 6.18 -7.81 3.09
C ILE A 42 6.94 -8.88 3.86
N LEU A 43 7.69 -8.49 4.90
CA LEU A 43 8.46 -9.39 5.74
C LEU A 43 7.55 -10.44 6.42
N GLU A 44 6.44 -10.01 7.00
CA GLU A 44 5.46 -10.91 7.62
C GLU A 44 4.84 -11.89 6.63
N ARG A 45 4.49 -11.40 5.43
CA ARG A 45 3.99 -12.28 4.36
C ARG A 45 5.04 -13.32 3.97
N GLY A 46 6.31 -12.92 3.89
CA GLY A 46 7.44 -13.82 3.66
C GLY A 46 7.56 -14.89 4.74
N HIS A 47 7.53 -14.49 6.02
CA HIS A 47 7.57 -15.43 7.14
C HIS A 47 6.42 -16.42 7.13
N ARG A 48 5.20 -15.97 6.82
CA ARG A 48 4.03 -16.85 6.72
C ARG A 48 4.19 -17.89 5.61
N LEU A 49 4.65 -17.46 4.43
CA LEU A 49 4.90 -18.37 3.31
C LEU A 49 5.97 -19.42 3.63
N LEU A 50 7.06 -18.99 4.26
CA LEU A 50 8.13 -19.90 4.68
C LEU A 50 7.66 -20.90 5.74
N ALA A 51 6.84 -20.46 6.70
CA ALA A 51 6.32 -21.31 7.78
C ALA A 51 5.29 -22.34 7.30
N CYS A 52 4.46 -22.00 6.30
CA CYS A 52 3.41 -22.88 5.79
C CYS A 52 3.88 -23.84 4.69
N GLY A 53 5.12 -23.72 4.20
CA GLY A 53 5.65 -24.55 3.11
C GLY A 53 4.96 -24.35 1.76
N GLU A 54 4.07 -23.36 1.64
CA GLU A 54 3.44 -23.01 0.38
C GLU A 54 4.46 -22.30 -0.51
N SER A 55 4.81 -22.95 -1.62
CA SER A 55 5.56 -22.31 -2.71
C SER A 55 4.83 -21.02 -3.10
N ALA A 56 5.50 -19.88 -2.86
CA ALA A 56 4.99 -18.56 -3.16
C ALA A 56 4.29 -18.58 -4.52
N GLN A 57 3.02 -18.15 -4.57
CA GLN A 57 2.31 -17.94 -5.83
C GLN A 57 3.13 -16.93 -6.64
N SER A 58 4.05 -17.44 -7.45
CA SER A 58 4.78 -16.71 -8.47
C SER A 58 3.79 -16.46 -9.60
N GLY A 59 2.76 -15.67 -9.30
CA GLY A 59 1.91 -15.05 -10.30
C GLY A 59 2.82 -14.10 -11.06
N ARG A 60 3.19 -14.53 -12.28
CA ARG A 60 3.85 -13.78 -13.36
C ARG A 60 4.00 -12.29 -13.02
N SER A 61 5.22 -11.87 -12.67
CA SER A 61 5.55 -10.47 -12.45
C SER A 61 5.29 -9.69 -13.74
N VAL A 62 4.09 -9.16 -13.86
CA VAL A 62 3.76 -8.14 -14.86
C VAL A 62 4.32 -6.86 -14.27
N LYS A 63 5.22 -6.19 -15.00
CA LYS A 63 5.71 -4.86 -14.61
C LYS A 63 4.51 -3.93 -14.51
N GLN A 64 3.96 -3.73 -13.31
CA GLN A 64 2.96 -2.69 -13.07
C GLN A 64 3.71 -1.37 -13.01
N GLU A 65 3.50 -0.54 -14.04
CA GLU A 65 3.90 0.85 -13.98
C GLU A 65 3.10 1.54 -12.87
N PRO A 66 3.73 2.40 -12.03
CA PRO A 66 2.99 3.22 -11.10
C PRO A 66 2.01 4.08 -11.90
N THR A 67 0.71 3.97 -11.59
CA THR A 67 -0.28 4.91 -12.15
C THR A 67 -0.05 6.25 -11.46
N GLU A 68 0.79 7.09 -12.05
CA GLU A 68 0.86 8.50 -11.71
C GLU A 68 -0.52 9.09 -12.03
N VAL A 69 -1.19 9.61 -11.01
CA VAL A 69 -2.44 10.35 -11.17
C VAL A 69 -2.08 11.69 -11.82
N THR A 70 -2.03 11.70 -13.15
CA THR A 70 -1.98 12.94 -13.92
C THR A 70 -3.32 13.64 -13.75
N GLN A 71 -3.38 14.60 -12.83
CA GLN A 71 -4.48 15.56 -12.78
C GLN A 71 -4.50 16.35 -14.09
N PRO A 72 -5.60 16.38 -14.86
CA PRO A 72 -5.67 17.26 -16.00
C PRO A 72 -5.71 18.69 -15.48
N ILE A 73 -4.65 19.46 -15.77
CA ILE A 73 -4.67 20.91 -15.66
C ILE A 73 -5.81 21.41 -16.55
N SER A 74 -6.89 21.88 -15.93
CA SER A 74 -7.98 22.56 -16.64
C SER A 74 -7.45 23.91 -17.12
N ALA A 75 -6.81 23.91 -18.28
CA ALA A 75 -6.56 25.12 -19.03
C ALA A 75 -7.89 25.55 -19.66
N ARG A 76 -8.65 26.39 -18.95
CA ARG A 76 -9.66 27.24 -19.58
C ARG A 76 -8.92 28.21 -20.50
N ILE A 77 -8.85 27.90 -21.78
CA ILE A 77 -8.51 28.87 -22.82
C ILE A 77 -9.77 29.74 -23.00
N PRO A 78 -9.74 31.06 -22.72
CA PRO A 78 -10.82 31.93 -23.16
C PRO A 78 -10.73 32.05 -24.68
N SER A 79 -11.81 31.67 -25.35
CA SER A 79 -12.03 31.88 -26.78
C SER A 79 -11.86 33.36 -27.14
N LEU A 80 -10.94 33.65 -28.05
CA LEU A 80 -10.99 34.82 -28.94
C LEU A 80 -11.70 34.42 -30.22
#